data_AF-A0A7W8PBK8-F1
#
_entry.id   AF-A0A7W8PBK8-F1
#
_cell.length_a   1.000
_cell.length_b   1.000
_cell.length_c   1.000
_cell.angle_alpha   90.00
_cell.angle_beta   90.00
_cell.angle_gamma   90.00
#
_symmetry.space_group_name_H-M   'P 1'
#
loop_
_entity.id
_entity.type
_entity.pdbx_description
1 polymer ?
#
loop_
_entity_poly.entity_id
_entity_poly.type
_entity_poly.pdbx_seq_one_letter_code
_entity_poly.pdbx_strand_id
1 'polypeptide(L)'
;MASLSTGLSTTNSTVALLSTSVSTATSGVSALSTGIATGTIGLVQQVGGAPGNGVITVGASTGGTSVDFTGTAGARQLTGVAAGTAPTDAVNVSQLQAVASVANDAVLYDSATHNSVTLGGVGASSAVALTNVAAGTISATSTDAINGSQLFALETQISSLGNGSLGAQLPQTSQSTVANTSSQYVSVNSTGSAASATGTESVAVGGNSTASSAHSVAVGSGAQATGSNSSAIGSNAVAAAPNSVAVGSGSIANEANSVSFGSPGSERTLTNVAPGVNPTDAVNMSQLNSVQQGVNALARQAYSGIAGATALTMIPDVDPGKTLAVGIGSGNYKGYSAVAIGFSARLTDNLKIKGGASTSGSGSVVGAGIGYQW
;
A
#
# COMPACT_ATOMS: atom_id res chain seq x y z
N MET A 1 -45.03 131.11 -62.00
CA MET A 1 -44.88 130.98 -60.53
C MET A 1 -45.60 129.77 -59.95
N ALA A 2 -46.82 129.40 -60.39
CA ALA A 2 -47.57 128.25 -59.86
C ALA A 2 -46.92 126.85 -60.07
N SER A 3 -46.22 126.60 -61.18
CA SER A 3 -45.55 125.31 -61.44
C SER A 3 -44.33 125.05 -60.55
N LEU A 4 -43.63 126.13 -60.15
CA LEU A 4 -42.47 126.05 -59.26
C LEU A 4 -42.91 125.80 -57.81
N SER A 5 -44.01 126.41 -57.36
CA SER A 5 -44.56 126.17 -56.02
C SER A 5 -45.14 124.76 -55.85
N THR A 6 -45.77 124.20 -56.89
CA THR A 6 -46.22 122.79 -56.86
C THR A 6 -45.06 121.82 -56.86
N GLY A 7 -44.02 122.05 -57.68
CA GLY A 7 -42.81 121.22 -57.68
C GLY A 7 -42.06 121.23 -56.34
N LEU A 8 -41.93 122.41 -55.72
CA LEU A 8 -41.32 122.56 -54.40
C LEU A 8 -42.14 121.88 -53.29
N SER A 9 -43.48 121.96 -53.35
CA SER A 9 -44.38 121.27 -52.41
C SER A 9 -44.27 119.73 -52.52
N THR A 10 -44.20 119.20 -53.73
CA THR A 10 -43.98 117.75 -53.96
C THR A 10 -42.61 117.31 -53.45
N THR A 11 -41.54 118.05 -53.76
CA THR A 11 -40.19 117.74 -53.25
C THR A 11 -40.13 117.77 -51.73
N ASN A 12 -40.71 118.78 -51.07
CA ASN A 12 -40.78 118.85 -49.61
C ASN A 12 -41.54 117.66 -49.01
N SER A 13 -42.63 117.24 -49.64
CA SER A 13 -43.40 116.07 -49.21
C SER A 13 -42.59 114.78 -49.34
N THR A 14 -41.87 114.59 -50.45
CA THR A 14 -40.98 113.44 -50.66
C THR A 14 -39.81 113.43 -49.67
N VAL A 15 -39.19 114.57 -49.40
CA VAL A 15 -38.10 114.69 -48.41
C VAL A 15 -38.62 114.40 -46.99
N ALA A 16 -39.81 114.86 -46.64
CA ALA A 16 -40.44 114.53 -45.35
C ALA A 16 -40.70 113.02 -45.22
N LEU A 17 -41.27 112.38 -46.26
CA LEU A 17 -41.47 110.93 -46.29
C LEU A 17 -40.16 110.15 -46.20
N LEU A 18 -39.11 110.61 -46.90
CA LEU A 18 -37.77 110.03 -46.82
C LEU A 18 -37.19 110.18 -45.41
N SER A 19 -37.34 111.36 -44.79
CA SER A 19 -36.91 111.59 -43.41
C SER A 19 -37.60 110.66 -42.42
N THR A 20 -38.92 110.48 -42.52
CA THR A 20 -39.68 109.52 -41.70
C THR A 20 -39.21 108.07 -41.94
N SER A 21 -38.98 107.70 -43.20
CA SER A 21 -38.51 106.36 -43.56
C SER A 21 -37.11 106.08 -43.01
N VAL A 22 -36.20 107.05 -43.12
CA VAL A 22 -34.85 106.99 -42.56
C VAL A 22 -34.90 106.90 -41.03
N SER A 23 -35.72 107.72 -40.37
CA SER A 23 -35.88 107.65 -38.90
C SER A 23 -36.40 106.29 -38.45
N THR A 24 -37.38 105.72 -39.15
CA THR A 24 -37.91 104.38 -38.87
C THR A 24 -36.84 103.30 -39.06
N ALA A 25 -36.06 103.39 -40.13
CA ALA A 25 -34.94 102.49 -40.38
C ALA A 25 -33.86 102.62 -39.29
N THR A 26 -33.53 103.83 -38.87
CA THR A 26 -32.58 104.09 -37.76
C THR A 26 -33.07 103.47 -36.46
N SER A 27 -34.35 103.62 -36.12
CA SER A 27 -34.95 102.97 -34.95
C SER A 27 -34.93 101.44 -35.05
N GLY A 28 -35.27 100.88 -36.22
CA GLY A 28 -35.22 99.44 -36.47
C GLY A 28 -33.80 98.86 -36.37
N VAL A 29 -32.82 99.55 -36.95
CA VAL A 29 -31.39 99.16 -36.84
C VAL A 29 -30.91 99.28 -35.41
N SER A 30 -31.32 100.32 -34.67
CA SER A 30 -31.01 100.45 -33.25
C SER A 30 -31.62 99.30 -32.44
N ALA A 31 -32.87 98.93 -32.69
CA ALA A 31 -33.52 97.80 -32.02
C ALA A 31 -32.85 96.47 -32.35
N LEU A 32 -32.45 96.25 -33.60
CA LEU A 32 -31.69 95.06 -34.01
C LEU A 32 -30.31 95.02 -33.33
N SER A 33 -29.60 96.15 -33.28
CA SER A 33 -28.30 96.27 -32.61
C SER A 33 -28.41 95.95 -31.13
N THR A 34 -29.39 96.54 -30.43
CA THR A 34 -29.68 96.23 -29.04
C THR A 34 -30.08 94.76 -28.86
N GLY A 35 -30.91 94.23 -29.76
CA GLY A 35 -31.37 92.85 -29.68
C GLY A 35 -30.25 91.83 -29.88
N ILE A 36 -29.35 92.06 -30.82
CA ILE A 36 -28.15 91.24 -31.03
C ILE A 36 -27.20 91.37 -29.83
N ALA A 37 -26.94 92.59 -29.34
CA ALA A 37 -26.05 92.83 -28.22
C ALA A 37 -26.55 92.20 -26.91
N THR A 38 -27.87 92.18 -26.72
CA THR A 38 -28.51 91.55 -25.56
C THR A 38 -28.85 90.07 -25.77
N GLY A 39 -28.58 89.51 -26.95
CA GLY A 39 -28.88 88.12 -27.27
C GLY A 39 -30.39 87.79 -27.32
N THR A 40 -31.24 88.78 -27.61
CA THR A 40 -32.70 88.62 -27.75
C THR A 40 -33.16 88.46 -29.20
N ILE A 41 -32.24 88.54 -30.18
CA ILE A 41 -32.48 88.28 -31.60
C ILE A 41 -31.43 87.30 -32.12
N GLY A 42 -31.87 86.20 -32.76
CA GLY A 42 -30.99 85.23 -33.44
C GLY A 42 -31.37 83.78 -33.20
N LEU A 43 -30.52 82.84 -33.61
CA LEU A 43 -30.70 81.40 -33.30
C LEU A 43 -30.21 81.06 -31.89
N VAL A 44 -29.15 81.70 -31.42
CA VAL A 44 -28.68 81.58 -30.04
C VAL A 44 -29.24 82.75 -29.26
N GLN A 45 -30.15 82.47 -28.32
CA GLN A 45 -30.86 83.51 -27.60
C GLN A 45 -30.81 83.27 -26.10
N GLN A 46 -30.57 84.34 -25.35
CA GLN A 46 -30.72 84.32 -23.90
C GLN A 46 -32.14 84.71 -23.53
N VAL A 47 -32.85 83.80 -22.86
CA VAL A 47 -34.21 84.09 -22.38
C VAL A 47 -34.16 85.26 -21.39
N GLY A 48 -34.88 86.34 -21.66
CA GLY A 48 -34.92 87.56 -20.83
C GLY A 48 -33.84 88.61 -21.13
N GLY A 49 -32.89 88.34 -22.04
CA GLY A 49 -31.84 89.27 -22.47
C GLY A 49 -30.69 89.46 -21.47
N ALA A 50 -29.54 89.93 -21.95
CA ALA A 50 -28.37 90.23 -21.12
C ALA A 50 -28.63 91.41 -20.16
N PRO A 51 -28.12 91.38 -18.91
CA PRO A 51 -27.21 90.40 -18.31
C PRO A 51 -27.92 89.26 -17.56
N GLY A 52 -29.14 88.89 -17.96
CA GLY A 52 -30.00 87.97 -17.21
C GLY A 52 -29.38 86.60 -16.92
N ASN A 53 -30.02 85.84 -16.01
CA ASN A 53 -29.62 84.47 -15.67
C ASN A 53 -30.48 83.42 -16.39
N GLY A 54 -31.22 83.83 -17.43
CA GLY A 54 -32.07 82.94 -18.20
C GLY A 54 -31.26 81.95 -19.03
N VAL A 55 -31.89 80.83 -19.36
CA VAL A 55 -31.28 79.75 -20.16
C VAL A 55 -30.87 80.29 -21.53
N ILE A 56 -29.69 79.87 -21.99
CA ILE A 56 -29.28 80.08 -23.38
C ILE A 56 -29.91 78.97 -24.21
N THR A 57 -30.72 79.37 -25.18
CA THR A 57 -31.39 78.47 -26.11
C THR A 57 -30.72 78.53 -27.48
N VAL A 58 -30.75 77.42 -28.21
CA VAL A 58 -30.25 77.32 -29.58
C VAL A 58 -31.39 76.83 -30.46
N GLY A 59 -31.87 77.68 -31.35
CA GLY A 59 -32.93 77.37 -32.30
C GLY A 59 -34.26 76.96 -31.65
N ALA A 60 -34.55 77.32 -30.40
CA ALA A 60 -35.71 76.81 -29.67
C ALA A 60 -37.07 77.17 -30.29
N SER A 61 -37.13 78.26 -31.07
CA SER A 61 -38.33 78.67 -31.83
C SER A 61 -38.36 78.12 -33.26
N THR A 62 -37.38 77.30 -33.62
CA THR A 62 -37.22 76.66 -34.94
C THR A 62 -37.17 75.14 -34.78
N GLY A 63 -37.42 74.38 -35.84
CA GLY A 63 -37.25 72.92 -35.79
C GLY A 63 -35.78 72.48 -35.75
N GLY A 64 -35.55 71.17 -35.68
CA GLY A 64 -34.20 70.56 -35.70
C GLY A 64 -34.01 69.58 -34.54
N THR A 65 -33.21 68.54 -34.76
CA THR A 65 -32.93 67.48 -33.77
C THR A 65 -31.45 67.37 -33.40
N SER A 66 -30.59 68.20 -34.00
CA SER A 66 -29.14 68.15 -33.82
C SER A 66 -28.53 69.55 -33.89
N VAL A 67 -27.47 69.74 -33.10
CA VAL A 67 -26.56 70.89 -33.19
C VAL A 67 -25.20 70.37 -33.60
N ASP A 68 -24.76 70.74 -34.80
CA ASP A 68 -23.45 70.35 -35.32
C ASP A 68 -22.42 71.44 -35.02
N PHE A 69 -21.36 71.07 -34.27
CA PHE A 69 -20.25 71.96 -33.92
C PHE A 69 -19.04 71.82 -34.84
N THR A 70 -19.12 71.01 -35.90
CA THR A 70 -18.02 70.86 -36.86
C THR A 70 -17.78 72.17 -37.62
N GLY A 71 -16.50 72.54 -37.74
CA GLY A 71 -16.05 73.66 -38.56
C GLY A 71 -15.29 73.19 -39.79
N THR A 72 -14.78 74.14 -40.57
CA THR A 72 -13.91 73.85 -41.73
C THR A 72 -12.61 73.12 -41.36
N ALA A 73 -12.21 73.16 -40.09
CA ALA A 73 -11.07 72.43 -39.53
C ALA A 73 -11.46 71.14 -38.78
N GLY A 74 -12.71 70.70 -38.87
CA GLY A 74 -13.21 69.49 -38.19
C GLY A 74 -13.99 69.77 -36.89
N ALA A 75 -14.14 68.73 -36.07
CA ALA A 75 -14.85 68.78 -34.79
C ALA A 75 -14.17 69.72 -33.79
N ARG A 76 -14.97 70.36 -32.92
CA ARG A 76 -14.49 71.30 -31.91
C ARG A 76 -14.67 70.72 -30.51
N GLN A 77 -13.81 71.12 -29.58
CA GLN A 77 -14.02 70.82 -28.17
C GLN A 77 -15.10 71.75 -27.61
N LEU A 78 -16.06 71.19 -26.88
CA LEU A 78 -17.02 71.94 -26.06
C LEU A 78 -16.47 72.02 -24.63
N THR A 79 -15.86 73.14 -24.28
CA THR A 79 -15.25 73.36 -22.97
C THR A 79 -16.21 74.09 -22.02
N GLY A 80 -15.97 73.99 -20.71
CA GLY A 80 -16.82 74.61 -19.69
C GLY A 80 -18.11 73.85 -19.35
N VAL A 81 -18.25 72.61 -19.84
CA VAL A 81 -19.39 71.74 -19.52
C VAL A 81 -19.26 71.24 -18.07
N ALA A 82 -20.18 71.69 -17.22
CA ALA A 82 -20.32 71.18 -15.85
C ALA A 82 -20.75 69.70 -15.86
N ALA A 83 -20.54 68.99 -14.75
CA ALA A 83 -20.99 67.62 -14.63
C ALA A 83 -22.52 67.56 -14.75
N GLY A 84 -23.02 66.71 -15.64
CA GLY A 84 -24.46 66.50 -15.81
C GLY A 84 -25.08 65.90 -14.55
N THR A 85 -26.26 66.38 -14.18
CA THR A 85 -27.02 65.95 -12.99
C THR A 85 -28.36 65.34 -13.36
N ALA A 86 -28.96 65.77 -14.48
CA ALA A 86 -30.16 65.18 -15.04
C ALA A 86 -29.81 64.13 -16.12
N PRO A 87 -30.70 63.15 -16.39
CA PRO A 87 -30.47 62.12 -17.41
C PRO A 87 -30.29 62.65 -18.84
N THR A 88 -30.70 63.89 -19.11
CA THR A 88 -30.60 64.56 -20.42
C THR A 88 -29.43 65.53 -20.51
N ASP A 89 -28.67 65.72 -19.43
CA ASP A 89 -27.52 66.61 -19.43
C ASP A 89 -26.38 66.00 -20.24
N ALA A 90 -25.56 66.87 -20.85
CA ALA A 90 -24.30 66.43 -21.42
C ALA A 90 -23.37 65.94 -20.30
N VAL A 91 -22.70 64.81 -20.54
CA VAL A 91 -21.64 64.31 -19.66
C VAL A 91 -20.32 65.00 -20.00
N ASN A 92 -19.56 65.35 -18.97
CA ASN A 92 -18.19 65.83 -19.17
C ASN A 92 -17.16 64.68 -19.06
N VAL A 93 -15.91 64.97 -19.41
CA VAL A 93 -14.84 63.96 -19.47
C VAL A 93 -14.54 63.36 -18.09
N SER A 94 -14.67 64.11 -16.99
CA SER A 94 -14.39 63.59 -15.66
C SER A 94 -15.43 62.55 -15.21
N GLN A 95 -16.71 62.74 -15.57
CA GLN A 95 -17.74 61.73 -15.34
C GLN A 95 -17.47 60.45 -16.12
N LEU A 96 -17.04 60.55 -17.38
CA LEU A 96 -16.67 59.37 -18.19
C LEU A 96 -15.42 58.67 -17.64
N GLN A 97 -14.41 59.43 -17.20
CA GLN A 97 -13.19 58.88 -16.59
C GLN A 97 -13.49 58.13 -15.29
N ALA A 98 -14.42 58.61 -14.46
CA ALA A 98 -14.86 57.91 -13.26
C ALA A 98 -15.50 56.54 -13.57
N VAL A 99 -16.20 56.41 -14.69
CA VAL A 99 -16.72 55.12 -15.16
C VAL A 99 -15.58 54.24 -15.69
N ALA A 100 -14.64 54.81 -16.45
CA ALA A 100 -13.51 54.07 -16.99
C ALA A 100 -12.60 53.48 -15.89
N SER A 101 -12.42 54.18 -14.77
CA SER A 101 -11.65 53.64 -13.63
C SER A 101 -12.29 52.39 -13.04
N VAL A 102 -13.62 52.34 -12.94
CA VAL A 102 -14.32 51.14 -12.45
C VAL A 102 -14.11 49.95 -13.41
N ALA A 103 -14.05 50.21 -14.72
CA ALA A 103 -13.81 49.17 -15.71
C ALA A 103 -12.38 48.59 -15.64
N ASN A 104 -11.39 49.39 -15.23
CA ASN A 104 -10.00 48.93 -15.12
C ASN A 104 -9.76 47.96 -13.96
N ASP A 105 -10.53 48.07 -12.87
CA ASP A 105 -10.40 47.21 -11.69
C ASP A 105 -11.39 46.02 -11.71
N ALA A 106 -12.17 45.88 -12.76
CA ALA A 106 -13.14 44.81 -12.91
C ALA A 106 -12.48 43.47 -13.29
N VAL A 107 -13.11 42.36 -12.89
CA VAL A 107 -12.81 41.05 -13.44
C VAL A 107 -13.46 40.95 -14.83
N LEU A 108 -12.64 40.76 -15.86
CA LEU A 108 -13.08 40.72 -17.26
C LEU A 108 -12.79 39.35 -17.87
N TYR A 109 -13.57 38.98 -18.88
CA TYR A 109 -13.25 37.84 -19.73
C TYR A 109 -12.06 38.14 -20.63
N ASP A 110 -11.29 37.09 -20.94
CA ASP A 110 -10.09 37.22 -21.77
C ASP A 110 -10.43 37.55 -23.24
N SER A 111 -11.64 37.20 -23.67
CA SER A 111 -12.12 37.49 -25.03
C SER A 111 -13.66 37.58 -25.08
N ALA A 112 -14.17 38.06 -26.22
CA ALA A 112 -15.61 38.16 -26.49
C ALA A 112 -16.35 36.81 -26.55
N THR A 113 -15.64 35.67 -26.51
CA THR A 113 -16.26 34.33 -26.46
C THR A 113 -16.68 33.91 -25.05
N HIS A 114 -16.20 34.61 -24.01
CA HIS A 114 -16.50 34.35 -22.60
C HIS A 114 -16.14 32.94 -22.10
N ASN A 115 -15.14 32.31 -22.71
CA ASN A 115 -14.71 30.95 -22.34
C ASN A 115 -13.66 30.91 -21.22
N SER A 116 -13.01 32.04 -20.91
CA SER A 116 -11.98 32.10 -19.86
C SER A 116 -11.88 33.48 -19.20
N VAL A 117 -11.45 33.46 -17.94
CA VAL A 117 -11.09 34.62 -17.14
C VAL A 117 -9.70 34.35 -16.57
N THR A 118 -8.72 35.18 -16.92
CA THR A 118 -7.40 35.18 -16.31
C THR A 118 -7.38 36.22 -15.20
N LEU A 119 -7.42 35.79 -13.93
CA LEU A 119 -7.35 36.72 -12.81
C LEU A 119 -5.99 37.44 -12.80
N GLY A 120 -6.04 38.78 -12.73
CA GLY A 120 -4.87 39.64 -12.92
C GLY A 120 -4.66 40.13 -14.36
N GLY A 121 -5.45 39.64 -15.31
CA GLY A 121 -5.42 40.03 -16.72
C GLY A 121 -4.59 39.10 -17.62
N VAL A 122 -4.84 39.14 -18.92
CA VAL A 122 -4.12 38.35 -19.92
C VAL A 122 -2.63 38.71 -19.89
N GLY A 123 -1.77 37.72 -19.65
CA GLY A 123 -0.31 37.90 -19.52
C GLY A 123 0.17 38.20 -18.09
N ALA A 124 -0.71 38.16 -17.08
CA ALA A 124 -0.30 38.22 -15.69
C ALA A 124 0.63 37.07 -15.31
N SER A 125 1.71 37.38 -14.60
CA SER A 125 2.72 36.41 -14.14
C SER A 125 2.55 36.00 -12.67
N SER A 126 1.71 36.71 -11.93
CA SER A 126 1.42 36.45 -10.52
C SER A 126 -0.03 35.97 -10.39
N ALA A 127 -0.23 34.87 -9.66
CA ALA A 127 -1.56 34.33 -9.42
C ALA A 127 -2.35 35.21 -8.43
N VAL A 128 -3.66 35.33 -8.67
CA VAL A 128 -4.58 36.04 -7.78
C VAL A 128 -5.39 35.03 -6.96
N ALA A 129 -5.46 35.23 -5.65
CA ALA A 129 -6.28 34.39 -4.78
C ALA A 129 -7.77 34.68 -4.98
N LEU A 130 -8.57 33.63 -5.19
CA LEU A 130 -10.03 33.70 -5.17
C LEU A 130 -10.54 33.17 -3.81
N THR A 131 -11.02 34.07 -2.96
CA THR A 131 -11.43 33.76 -1.58
C THR A 131 -12.94 33.89 -1.38
N ASN A 132 -13.44 33.43 -0.22
CA ASN A 132 -14.87 33.42 0.10
C ASN A 132 -15.73 32.62 -0.91
N VAL A 133 -15.14 31.56 -1.48
CA VAL A 133 -15.85 30.61 -2.34
C VAL A 133 -16.64 29.65 -1.45
N ALA A 134 -17.97 29.68 -1.58
CA ALA A 134 -18.85 28.73 -0.92
C ALA A 134 -18.51 27.29 -1.35
N ALA A 135 -18.84 26.30 -0.51
CA ALA A 135 -18.59 24.91 -0.87
C ALA A 135 -19.44 24.53 -2.08
N GLY A 136 -18.79 24.13 -3.18
CA GLY A 136 -19.46 23.75 -4.42
C GLY A 136 -20.15 22.40 -4.30
N THR A 137 -21.15 22.14 -5.12
CA THR A 137 -21.80 20.82 -5.15
C THR A 137 -20.84 19.79 -5.74
N ILE A 138 -20.63 18.65 -5.05
CA ILE A 138 -19.80 17.55 -5.58
C ILE A 138 -20.73 16.52 -6.25
N SER A 139 -20.84 16.58 -7.57
CA SER A 139 -21.61 15.64 -8.39
C SER A 139 -21.03 15.53 -9.80
N ALA A 140 -21.40 14.48 -10.54
CA ALA A 140 -20.85 14.21 -11.88
C ALA A 140 -21.12 15.31 -12.93
N THR A 141 -22.14 16.14 -12.71
CA THR A 141 -22.53 17.22 -13.63
C THR A 141 -22.24 18.61 -13.08
N SER A 142 -21.57 18.71 -11.93
CA SER A 142 -21.31 20.00 -11.29
C SER A 142 -20.28 20.81 -12.08
N THR A 143 -20.55 22.10 -12.23
CA THR A 143 -19.63 23.11 -12.74
C THR A 143 -19.25 24.14 -11.67
N ASP A 144 -19.58 23.86 -10.41
CA ASP A 144 -19.31 24.74 -9.29
C ASP A 144 -17.81 24.74 -8.96
N ALA A 145 -17.28 25.91 -8.56
CA ALA A 145 -15.95 25.97 -7.97
C ALA A 145 -15.96 25.26 -6.61
N ILE A 146 -14.92 24.48 -6.33
CA ILE A 146 -14.70 23.86 -5.01
C ILE A 146 -13.78 24.74 -4.15
N ASN A 147 -13.93 24.68 -2.83
CA ASN A 147 -13.05 25.39 -1.92
C ASN A 147 -12.09 24.46 -1.17
N GLY A 148 -11.12 25.04 -0.46
CA GLY A 148 -10.07 24.30 0.24
C GLY A 148 -10.58 23.30 1.30
N SER A 149 -11.72 23.56 1.94
CA SER A 149 -12.29 22.63 2.94
C SER A 149 -12.73 21.30 2.32
N GLN A 150 -13.21 21.33 1.07
CA GLN A 150 -13.65 20.15 0.34
C GLN A 150 -12.46 19.30 -0.12
N LEU A 151 -11.39 19.95 -0.61
CA LEU A 151 -10.15 19.26 -0.95
C LEU A 151 -9.45 18.68 0.29
N PHE A 152 -9.43 19.42 1.39
CA PHE A 152 -8.85 18.96 2.66
C PHE A 152 -9.62 17.76 3.25
N ALA A 153 -10.94 17.74 3.14
CA ALA A 153 -11.75 16.59 3.53
C ALA A 153 -11.38 15.34 2.71
N LEU A 154 -11.18 15.50 1.40
CA LEU A 154 -10.69 14.43 0.52
C LEU A 154 -9.26 14.00 0.88
N GLU A 155 -8.34 14.94 1.12
CA GLU A 155 -6.97 14.65 1.54
C GLU A 155 -6.95 13.84 2.84
N THR A 156 -7.75 14.23 3.83
CA THR A 156 -7.90 13.49 5.09
C THR A 156 -8.37 12.05 4.84
N GLN A 157 -9.34 11.85 3.94
CA GLN A 157 -9.81 10.52 3.56
C GLN A 157 -8.69 9.72 2.87
N ILE A 158 -7.92 10.32 1.97
CA ILE A 158 -6.80 9.66 1.28
C ILE A 158 -5.66 9.31 2.26
N SER A 159 -5.30 10.22 3.18
CA SER A 159 -4.28 9.97 4.19
C SER A 159 -4.70 8.85 5.16
N SER A 160 -5.98 8.74 5.49
CA SER A 160 -6.51 7.62 6.28
C SER A 160 -6.36 6.28 5.55
N LEU A 161 -6.41 6.29 4.22
CA LEU A 161 -6.17 5.11 3.39
C LEU A 161 -4.69 4.72 3.38
N GLY A 162 -3.78 5.69 3.34
CA GLY A 162 -2.33 5.48 3.35
C GLY A 162 -1.73 5.04 4.69
N ASN A 163 -2.33 5.45 5.82
CA ASN A 163 -1.83 5.17 7.18
C ASN A 163 -2.43 3.91 7.83
N GLY A 164 -2.72 2.86 7.05
CA GLY A 164 -3.01 1.52 7.59
C GLY A 164 -4.48 1.09 7.61
N SER A 165 -5.45 1.93 7.18
CA SER A 165 -6.85 1.47 7.07
C SER A 165 -7.08 0.49 5.92
N LEU A 166 -6.19 0.46 4.91
CA LEU A 166 -6.24 -0.55 3.86
C LEU A 166 -5.96 -1.97 4.39
N GLY A 167 -5.30 -2.12 5.54
CA GLY A 167 -5.08 -3.42 6.20
C GLY A 167 -6.21 -3.88 7.13
N ALA A 168 -7.10 -2.98 7.55
CA ALA A 168 -8.12 -3.26 8.57
C ALA A 168 -9.55 -3.40 8.02
N GLN A 169 -9.85 -2.85 6.84
CA GLN A 169 -11.22 -2.85 6.27
C GLN A 169 -11.42 -3.79 5.07
N LEU A 170 -10.39 -4.47 4.58
CA LEU A 170 -10.55 -5.57 3.63
C LEU A 170 -10.86 -6.86 4.41
N PRO A 171 -12.00 -7.54 4.17
CA PRO A 171 -12.15 -8.94 4.55
C PRO A 171 -10.96 -9.70 3.94
N GLN A 172 -10.13 -10.31 4.80
CA GLN A 172 -8.93 -11.06 4.41
C GLN A 172 -9.29 -12.34 3.64
N THR A 173 -9.76 -12.20 2.41
CA THR A 173 -9.88 -13.30 1.45
C THR A 173 -9.17 -12.86 0.18
N SER A 174 -7.91 -13.29 0.09
CA SER A 174 -7.04 -13.26 -1.09
C SER A 174 -6.15 -12.01 -1.27
N GLN A 175 -4.87 -12.25 -0.97
CA GLN A 175 -3.75 -11.80 -1.79
C GLN A 175 -3.48 -10.28 -1.81
N SER A 176 -3.01 -9.75 -0.68
CA SER A 176 -2.12 -8.58 -0.71
C SER A 176 -0.77 -8.99 -0.15
N THR A 177 0.26 -8.91 -1.00
CA THR A 177 1.68 -8.96 -0.65
C THR A 177 2.00 -7.85 0.34
N VAL A 178 1.74 -8.10 1.63
CA VAL A 178 2.13 -7.19 2.70
C VAL A 178 3.62 -7.37 2.93
N ALA A 179 4.42 -6.64 2.15
CA ALA A 179 5.78 -6.34 2.55
C ALA A 179 5.71 -5.58 3.89
N ASN A 180 6.17 -6.24 4.95
CA ASN A 180 6.58 -5.61 6.21
C ASN A 180 5.48 -5.07 7.14
N THR A 181 4.55 -5.92 7.59
CA THR A 181 4.00 -5.79 8.94
C THR A 181 3.94 -7.17 9.60
N SER A 182 4.86 -7.42 10.54
CA SER A 182 4.79 -8.57 11.42
C SER A 182 3.40 -8.71 12.04
N SER A 183 2.76 -9.87 11.86
CA SER A 183 1.68 -10.30 12.74
C SER A 183 2.22 -10.41 14.17
N GLN A 184 1.38 -10.20 15.19
CA GLN A 184 1.77 -10.39 16.60
C GLN A 184 2.44 -11.75 16.85
N TYR A 185 2.06 -12.76 16.07
CA TYR A 185 2.54 -14.13 16.23
C TYR A 185 3.46 -14.61 15.10
N VAL A 186 3.48 -13.93 13.94
CA VAL A 186 4.31 -14.31 12.79
C VAL A 186 5.05 -13.11 12.24
N SER A 187 6.38 -13.13 12.40
CA SER A 187 7.31 -12.14 11.82
C SER A 187 8.23 -12.84 10.82
N VAL A 188 8.33 -12.31 9.60
CA VAL A 188 9.24 -12.83 8.57
C VAL A 188 10.23 -11.73 8.19
N ASN A 189 11.50 -11.93 8.54
CA ASN A 189 12.61 -11.12 8.05
C ASN A 189 13.32 -11.87 6.92
N SER A 190 13.01 -11.53 5.68
CA SER A 190 13.63 -12.17 4.52
C SER A 190 13.82 -11.21 3.37
N THR A 191 14.93 -11.38 2.67
CA THR A 191 15.24 -10.75 1.37
C THR A 191 14.98 -11.69 0.19
N GLY A 192 14.56 -12.93 0.47
CA GLY A 192 14.20 -13.91 -0.58
C GLY A 192 12.85 -13.58 -1.22
N SER A 193 12.56 -14.25 -2.34
CA SER A 193 11.25 -14.17 -3.00
C SER A 193 10.13 -14.58 -2.05
N ALA A 194 8.89 -14.18 -2.36
CA ALA A 194 7.73 -14.52 -1.55
C ALA A 194 7.59 -16.05 -1.36
N ALA A 195 7.07 -16.45 -0.20
CA ALA A 195 6.69 -17.84 0.05
C ALA A 195 5.62 -18.28 -0.97
N SER A 196 5.72 -19.51 -1.46
CA SER A 196 4.86 -20.06 -2.51
C SER A 196 4.07 -21.28 -2.00
N ALA A 197 2.81 -21.05 -1.63
CA ALA A 197 1.86 -22.10 -1.25
C ALA A 197 0.88 -22.35 -2.41
N THR A 198 1.26 -23.21 -3.36
CA THR A 198 0.45 -23.49 -4.57
C THR A 198 -0.34 -24.80 -4.49
N GLY A 199 0.00 -25.67 -3.54
CA GLY A 199 -0.78 -26.86 -3.24
C GLY A 199 -2.16 -26.54 -2.66
N THR A 200 -3.12 -27.42 -2.88
CA THR A 200 -4.43 -27.32 -2.20
C THR A 200 -4.24 -27.47 -0.70
N GLU A 201 -4.80 -26.56 0.10
CA GLU A 201 -4.65 -26.54 1.56
C GLU A 201 -3.19 -26.53 2.05
N SER A 202 -2.27 -25.90 1.30
CA SER A 202 -0.84 -25.85 1.65
C SER A 202 -0.45 -24.60 2.44
N VAL A 203 0.68 -24.68 3.15
CA VAL A 203 1.23 -23.60 3.98
C VAL A 203 2.69 -23.38 3.61
N ALA A 204 3.07 -22.14 3.27
CA ALA A 204 4.46 -21.75 3.03
C ALA A 204 4.83 -20.52 3.88
N VAL A 205 5.85 -20.63 4.72
CA VAL A 205 6.32 -19.58 5.63
C VAL A 205 7.82 -19.39 5.51
N GLY A 206 8.26 -18.17 5.17
CA GLY A 206 9.67 -17.81 4.98
C GLY A 206 10.02 -17.57 3.51
N GLY A 207 10.97 -16.67 3.24
CA GLY A 207 11.35 -16.34 1.86
C GLY A 207 11.87 -17.56 1.10
N ASN A 208 11.50 -17.68 -0.17
CA ASN A 208 11.76 -18.82 -1.05
C ASN A 208 11.17 -20.17 -0.58
N SER A 209 10.36 -20.21 0.49
CA SER A 209 9.68 -21.46 0.86
C SER A 209 8.66 -21.87 -0.20
N THR A 210 8.52 -23.17 -0.45
CA THR A 210 7.65 -23.73 -1.48
C THR A 210 6.87 -24.91 -0.93
N ALA A 211 5.55 -24.80 -0.90
CA ALA A 211 4.60 -25.86 -0.55
C ALA A 211 3.67 -26.11 -1.76
N SER A 212 4.11 -26.98 -2.67
CA SER A 212 3.53 -27.10 -4.01
C SER A 212 2.59 -28.29 -4.22
N SER A 213 2.32 -29.07 -3.17
CA SER A 213 1.49 -30.28 -3.21
C SER A 213 0.35 -30.19 -2.19
N ALA A 214 -0.70 -30.99 -2.38
CA ALA A 214 -1.87 -31.00 -1.50
C ALA A 214 -1.47 -31.25 -0.04
N HIS A 215 -2.02 -30.46 0.89
CA HIS A 215 -1.77 -30.48 2.34
C HIS A 215 -0.29 -30.36 2.72
N SER A 216 0.56 -29.78 1.86
CA SER A 216 1.98 -29.68 2.16
C SER A 216 2.32 -28.45 3.00
N VAL A 217 3.33 -28.56 3.87
CA VAL A 217 3.73 -27.51 4.82
C VAL A 217 5.22 -27.23 4.69
N ALA A 218 5.60 -26.02 4.28
CA ALA A 218 6.98 -25.57 4.19
C ALA A 218 7.23 -24.39 5.14
N VAL A 219 8.07 -24.58 6.15
CA VAL A 219 8.37 -23.55 7.17
C VAL A 219 9.88 -23.36 7.29
N GLY A 220 10.36 -22.16 6.97
CA GLY A 220 11.78 -21.79 6.95
C GLY A 220 12.21 -21.27 5.57
N SER A 221 13.25 -20.44 5.50
CA SER A 221 13.69 -19.92 4.20
C SER A 221 14.18 -21.06 3.30
N GLY A 222 13.72 -21.08 2.05
CA GLY A 222 14.04 -22.14 1.08
C GLY A 222 13.51 -23.54 1.44
N ALA A 223 12.64 -23.69 2.45
CA ALA A 223 12.01 -24.98 2.76
C ALA A 223 11.12 -25.44 1.58
N GLN A 224 11.16 -26.73 1.24
CA GLN A 224 10.49 -27.29 0.07
C GLN A 224 9.65 -28.52 0.46
N ALA A 225 8.33 -28.36 0.55
CA ALA A 225 7.37 -29.42 0.77
C ALA A 225 6.65 -29.73 -0.56
N THR A 226 7.29 -30.57 -1.37
CA THR A 226 6.85 -30.90 -2.74
C THR A 226 6.13 -32.24 -2.84
N GLY A 227 6.22 -33.11 -1.83
CA GLY A 227 5.39 -34.31 -1.72
C GLY A 227 3.95 -34.01 -1.23
N SER A 228 2.97 -34.83 -1.62
CA SER A 228 1.61 -34.73 -1.07
C SER A 228 1.57 -35.08 0.41
N ASN A 229 0.87 -34.29 1.24
CA ASN A 229 0.85 -34.40 2.71
C ASN A 229 2.25 -34.32 3.34
N SER A 230 3.22 -33.66 2.69
CA SER A 230 4.59 -33.57 3.21
C SER A 230 4.80 -32.34 4.07
N SER A 231 5.78 -32.40 4.98
CA SER A 231 6.13 -31.29 5.86
C SER A 231 7.63 -31.05 5.88
N ALA A 232 8.09 -29.88 5.42
CA ALA A 232 9.47 -29.45 5.47
C ALA A 232 9.62 -28.32 6.50
N ILE A 233 10.29 -28.58 7.62
CA ILE A 233 10.43 -27.64 8.74
C ILE A 233 11.91 -27.38 9.00
N GLY A 234 12.38 -26.18 8.64
CA GLY A 234 13.76 -25.73 8.76
C GLY A 234 14.24 -25.08 7.46
N SER A 235 15.25 -24.21 7.54
CA SER A 235 15.85 -23.59 6.36
C SER A 235 16.40 -24.64 5.39
N ASN A 236 16.00 -24.57 4.12
CA ASN A 236 16.36 -25.53 3.08
C ASN A 236 16.00 -26.99 3.38
N ALA A 237 15.06 -27.27 4.31
CA ALA A 237 14.53 -28.61 4.48
C ALA A 237 13.74 -29.04 3.23
N VAL A 238 13.84 -30.31 2.81
CA VAL A 238 13.21 -30.84 1.60
C VAL A 238 12.40 -32.09 1.94
N ALA A 239 11.08 -32.00 1.87
CA ALA A 239 10.16 -33.13 2.03
C ALA A 239 9.50 -33.45 0.68
N ALA A 240 10.22 -34.24 -0.13
CA ALA A 240 9.88 -34.51 -1.53
C ALA A 240 8.99 -35.74 -1.72
N ALA A 241 8.99 -36.67 -0.76
CA ALA A 241 8.16 -37.87 -0.85
C ALA A 241 6.74 -37.67 -0.26
N PRO A 242 5.73 -38.44 -0.72
CA PRO A 242 4.40 -38.39 -0.12
C PRO A 242 4.39 -38.78 1.35
N ASN A 243 3.59 -38.08 2.17
CA ASN A 243 3.45 -38.33 3.60
C ASN A 243 4.80 -38.36 4.35
N SER A 244 5.75 -37.52 3.94
CA SER A 244 7.09 -37.46 4.53
C SER A 244 7.31 -36.16 5.30
N VAL A 245 8.18 -36.21 6.30
CA VAL A 245 8.51 -35.05 7.14
C VAL A 245 10.02 -34.86 7.17
N ALA A 246 10.50 -33.69 6.75
CA ALA A 246 11.90 -33.29 6.92
C ALA A 246 11.99 -32.26 8.06
N VAL A 247 12.69 -32.61 9.14
CA VAL A 247 12.82 -31.79 10.35
C VAL A 247 14.26 -31.34 10.52
N GLY A 248 14.48 -30.03 10.57
CA GLY A 248 15.77 -29.38 10.73
C GLY A 248 16.34 -28.81 9.43
N SER A 249 17.25 -27.85 9.56
CA SER A 249 17.87 -27.16 8.42
C SER A 249 18.57 -28.15 7.49
N GLY A 250 18.26 -28.13 6.19
CA GLY A 250 18.87 -29.01 5.19
C GLY A 250 18.51 -30.50 5.31
N SER A 251 17.53 -30.87 6.14
CA SER A 251 17.04 -32.26 6.19
C SER A 251 16.38 -32.64 4.87
N ILE A 252 16.54 -33.90 4.45
CA ILE A 252 15.98 -34.42 3.20
C ILE A 252 15.14 -35.66 3.53
N ALA A 253 13.85 -35.61 3.25
CA ALA A 253 12.93 -36.74 3.32
C ALA A 253 12.48 -37.13 1.90
N ASN A 254 13.14 -38.16 1.36
CA ASN A 254 12.93 -38.71 0.02
C ASN A 254 12.22 -40.07 0.04
N GLU A 255 11.89 -40.59 1.21
CA GLU A 255 11.14 -41.84 1.41
C GLU A 255 9.71 -41.54 1.87
N ALA A 256 8.73 -42.22 1.27
CA ALA A 256 7.33 -42.04 1.64
C ALA A 256 7.05 -42.57 3.05
N ASN A 257 6.12 -41.94 3.77
CA ASN A 257 5.74 -42.34 5.14
C ASN A 257 6.93 -42.35 6.13
N SER A 258 7.84 -41.37 6.00
CA SER A 258 9.04 -41.29 6.82
C SER A 258 9.23 -39.91 7.45
N VAL A 259 9.98 -39.89 8.57
CA VAL A 259 10.47 -38.65 9.18
C VAL A 259 11.99 -38.66 9.07
N SER A 260 12.55 -37.69 8.36
CA SER A 260 13.99 -37.48 8.26
C SER A 260 14.42 -36.33 9.18
N PHE A 261 15.38 -36.62 10.04
CA PHE A 261 16.01 -35.65 10.93
C PHE A 261 17.35 -35.12 10.38
N GLY A 262 17.68 -35.40 9.12
CA GLY A 262 18.98 -35.03 8.55
C GLY A 262 19.05 -35.30 7.04
N SER A 263 20.27 -35.40 6.54
CA SER A 263 20.57 -35.84 5.18
C SER A 263 21.76 -36.81 5.23
N PRO A 264 22.01 -37.60 4.17
CA PRO A 264 23.18 -38.47 4.13
C PRO A 264 24.48 -37.70 4.47
N GLY A 265 25.22 -38.16 5.47
CA GLY A 265 26.45 -37.51 5.95
C GLY A 265 26.23 -36.28 6.84
N SER A 266 24.99 -35.97 7.20
CA SER A 266 24.61 -34.91 8.15
C SER A 266 23.44 -35.38 9.03
N GLU A 267 23.58 -36.59 9.55
CA GLU A 267 22.65 -37.20 10.48
C GLU A 267 22.65 -36.45 11.83
N ARG A 268 21.50 -36.44 12.50
CA ARG A 268 21.35 -35.82 13.82
C ARG A 268 21.11 -36.89 14.87
N THR A 269 21.61 -36.63 16.08
CA THR A 269 21.26 -37.44 17.25
C THR A 269 19.85 -37.10 17.71
N LEU A 270 19.06 -38.13 18.00
CA LEU A 270 17.78 -37.97 18.67
C LEU A 270 18.00 -38.16 20.18
N THR A 271 17.85 -37.08 20.95
CA THR A 271 18.10 -37.07 22.40
C THR A 271 16.80 -36.92 23.18
N ASN A 272 16.85 -37.14 24.50
CA ASN A 272 15.68 -37.10 25.41
C ASN A 272 14.58 -38.12 25.06
N VAL A 273 14.98 -39.28 24.52
CA VAL A 273 14.07 -40.39 24.22
C VAL A 273 13.86 -41.23 25.49
N ALA A 274 12.65 -41.18 26.05
CA ALA A 274 12.24 -42.07 27.13
C ALA A 274 12.24 -43.55 26.67
N PRO A 275 12.34 -44.52 27.58
CA PRO A 275 12.28 -45.94 27.21
C PRO A 275 10.97 -46.27 26.48
N GLY A 276 11.07 -46.96 25.34
CA GLY A 276 9.89 -47.41 24.59
C GLY A 276 9.11 -48.49 25.35
N VAL A 277 7.78 -48.45 25.27
CA VAL A 277 6.88 -49.38 25.97
C VAL A 277 6.09 -50.22 24.97
N ASN A 278 5.59 -49.61 23.89
CA ASN A 278 4.87 -50.30 22.83
C ASN A 278 5.82 -50.83 21.74
N PRO A 279 5.39 -51.82 20.93
CA PRO A 279 6.22 -52.39 19.85
C PRO A 279 6.71 -51.39 18.78
N THR A 280 6.03 -50.24 18.64
CA THR A 280 6.36 -49.20 17.66
C THR A 280 7.07 -47.99 18.26
N ASP A 281 7.41 -48.03 19.55
CA ASP A 281 8.13 -46.94 20.20
C ASP A 281 9.63 -47.01 19.85
N ALA A 282 10.29 -45.86 19.83
CA ALA A 282 11.73 -45.82 19.69
C ALA A 282 12.43 -46.43 20.93
N VAL A 283 13.49 -47.22 20.68
CA VAL A 283 14.33 -47.78 21.74
C VAL A 283 15.45 -46.81 22.06
N ASN A 284 15.68 -46.54 23.35
CA ASN A 284 16.81 -45.71 23.77
C ASN A 284 18.05 -46.54 24.15
N MET A 285 19.19 -45.86 24.32
CA MET A 285 20.46 -46.53 24.61
C MET A 285 20.47 -47.30 25.94
N SER A 286 19.65 -46.92 26.92
CA SER A 286 19.57 -47.65 28.20
C SER A 286 18.93 -49.03 28.04
N GLN A 287 17.90 -49.13 27.20
CA GLN A 287 17.25 -50.40 26.87
C GLN A 287 18.19 -51.29 26.07
N LEU A 288 18.89 -50.73 25.06
CA LEU A 288 19.87 -51.48 24.28
C LEU A 288 21.04 -51.98 25.15
N ASN A 289 21.56 -51.14 26.06
CA ASN A 289 22.62 -51.53 27.00
C ASN A 289 22.15 -52.62 27.97
N SER A 290 20.88 -52.62 28.37
CA SER A 290 20.30 -53.68 29.21
C SER A 290 20.24 -55.02 28.45
N VAL A 291 19.83 -54.99 27.17
CA VAL A 291 19.88 -56.17 26.29
C VAL A 291 21.31 -56.67 26.12
N GLN A 292 22.28 -55.78 25.86
CA GLN A 292 23.69 -56.15 25.70
C GLN A 292 24.25 -56.80 26.97
N GLN A 293 23.91 -56.29 28.15
CA GLN A 293 24.31 -56.88 29.43
C GLN A 293 23.69 -58.28 29.62
N GLY A 294 22.40 -58.44 29.26
CA GLY A 294 21.72 -59.74 29.28
C GLY A 294 22.37 -60.77 28.34
N VAL A 295 22.70 -60.37 27.11
CA VAL A 295 23.39 -61.23 26.13
C VAL A 295 24.78 -61.62 26.62
N ASN A 296 25.52 -60.68 27.21
CA ASN A 296 26.83 -60.97 27.79
C ASN A 296 26.73 -61.95 28.96
N ALA A 297 25.72 -61.82 29.82
CA ALA A 297 25.47 -62.76 30.90
C ALA A 297 25.12 -64.16 30.39
N LEU A 298 24.26 -64.26 29.37
CA LEU A 298 23.92 -65.52 28.73
C LEU A 298 25.15 -66.19 28.09
N ALA A 299 26.00 -65.43 27.39
CA ALA A 299 27.23 -65.95 26.80
C ALA A 299 28.18 -66.52 27.87
N ARG A 300 28.34 -65.80 29.00
CA ARG A 300 29.13 -66.29 30.14
C ARG A 300 28.59 -67.62 30.67
N GLN A 301 27.29 -67.71 30.89
CA GLN A 301 26.65 -68.92 31.40
C GLN A 301 26.81 -70.09 30.42
N ALA A 302 26.56 -69.87 29.13
CA ALA A 302 26.70 -70.90 28.10
C ALA A 302 28.15 -71.39 27.96
N TYR A 303 29.13 -70.49 27.87
CA TYR A 303 30.53 -70.86 27.75
C TYR A 303 31.07 -71.58 28.99
N SER A 304 30.66 -71.13 30.18
CA SER A 304 31.02 -71.81 31.42
C SER A 304 30.37 -73.19 31.52
N GLY A 305 29.15 -73.35 31.00
CA GLY A 305 28.47 -74.64 30.89
C GLY A 305 29.18 -75.61 29.95
N ILE A 306 29.65 -75.15 28.79
CA ILE A 306 30.45 -75.96 27.85
C ILE A 306 31.76 -76.39 28.53
N ALA A 307 32.47 -75.46 29.19
CA ALA A 307 33.67 -75.78 29.95
C ALA A 307 33.39 -76.83 31.04
N GLY A 308 32.24 -76.75 31.71
CA GLY A 308 31.78 -77.74 32.70
C GLY A 308 31.51 -79.12 32.11
N ALA A 309 30.86 -79.17 30.95
CA ALA A 309 30.66 -80.41 30.19
C ALA A 309 31.98 -81.02 29.74
N THR A 310 32.92 -80.21 29.23
CA THR A 310 34.27 -80.68 28.87
C THR A 310 35.00 -81.24 30.10
N ALA A 311 34.91 -80.56 31.25
CA ALA A 311 35.49 -81.03 32.50
C ALA A 311 34.92 -82.40 32.93
N LEU A 312 33.60 -82.61 32.77
CA LEU A 312 32.95 -83.90 33.07
C LEU A 312 33.43 -85.04 32.17
N THR A 313 33.74 -84.76 30.90
CA THR A 313 34.26 -85.78 29.96
C THR A 313 35.69 -86.22 30.29
N MET A 314 36.47 -85.39 30.98
CA MET A 314 37.86 -85.67 31.35
C MET A 314 37.99 -86.41 32.69
N ILE A 315 36.89 -86.79 33.33
CA ILE A 315 36.91 -87.61 34.56
C ILE A 315 37.33 -89.05 34.19
N PRO A 316 38.42 -89.59 34.76
CA PRO A 316 38.88 -90.95 34.50
C PRO A 316 37.81 -92.01 34.82
N ASP A 317 37.79 -93.07 34.02
CA ASP A 317 36.85 -94.18 34.21
C ASP A 317 37.39 -95.23 35.19
N VAL A 318 36.53 -96.13 35.68
CA VAL A 318 36.96 -97.19 36.61
C VAL A 318 37.82 -98.26 35.91
N ASP A 319 39.01 -98.50 36.46
CA ASP A 319 39.95 -99.50 35.95
C ASP A 319 39.38 -100.93 35.98
N PRO A 320 39.86 -101.84 35.11
CA PRO A 320 39.47 -103.26 35.15
C PRO A 320 39.72 -103.91 36.52
N GLY A 321 38.72 -104.61 37.06
CA GLY A 321 38.80 -105.28 38.37
C GLY A 321 38.54 -104.40 39.59
N LYS A 322 38.22 -103.10 39.42
CA LYS A 322 37.78 -102.19 40.48
C LYS A 322 36.28 -101.85 40.33
N THR A 323 35.63 -101.56 41.45
CA THR A 323 34.17 -101.34 41.53
C THR A 323 33.75 -99.87 41.50
N LEU A 324 34.63 -98.94 41.90
CA LEU A 324 34.37 -97.51 41.97
C LEU A 324 35.64 -96.70 41.67
N ALA A 325 35.50 -95.63 40.89
CA ALA A 325 36.49 -94.58 40.73
C ALA A 325 35.84 -93.22 41.01
N VAL A 326 36.60 -92.32 41.64
CA VAL A 326 36.23 -90.91 41.82
C VAL A 326 37.35 -90.08 41.20
N GLY A 327 36.99 -89.11 40.36
CA GLY A 327 37.96 -88.31 39.63
C GLY A 327 37.57 -86.85 39.57
N ILE A 328 38.57 -86.02 39.27
CA ILE A 328 38.43 -84.59 39.03
C ILE A 328 38.85 -84.29 37.60
N GLY A 329 38.01 -83.58 36.86
CA GLY A 329 38.32 -83.09 35.52
C GLY A 329 38.31 -81.57 35.49
N SER A 330 39.03 -80.97 34.55
CA SER A 330 38.96 -79.54 34.29
C SER A 330 38.73 -79.28 32.81
N GLY A 331 38.11 -78.16 32.50
CA GLY A 331 37.78 -77.76 31.13
C GLY A 331 37.93 -76.25 30.97
N ASN A 332 38.38 -75.83 29.79
CA ASN A 332 38.46 -74.43 29.41
C ASN A 332 37.82 -74.22 28.03
N TYR A 333 37.01 -73.18 27.89
CA TYR A 333 36.43 -72.79 26.61
C TYR A 333 36.30 -71.27 26.51
N LYS A 334 36.91 -70.67 25.47
CA LYS A 334 36.90 -69.21 25.21
C LYS A 334 37.22 -68.35 26.44
N GLY A 335 38.17 -68.79 27.28
CA GLY A 335 38.59 -68.07 28.49
C GLY A 335 37.77 -68.35 29.74
N TYR A 336 36.72 -69.19 29.66
CA TYR A 336 35.95 -69.66 30.82
C TYR A 336 36.43 -71.04 31.25
N SER A 337 36.67 -71.23 32.55
CA SER A 337 37.11 -72.50 33.12
C SER A 337 36.05 -73.11 34.04
N ALA A 338 36.07 -74.44 34.13
CA ALA A 338 35.23 -75.22 35.03
C ALA A 338 36.01 -76.41 35.58
N VAL A 339 35.62 -76.87 36.76
CA VAL A 339 36.14 -78.06 37.42
C VAL A 339 34.97 -79.01 37.68
N ALA A 340 35.18 -80.30 37.41
CA ALA A 340 34.19 -81.34 37.63
C ALA A 340 34.70 -82.39 38.61
N ILE A 341 33.80 -82.87 39.46
CA ILE A 341 33.98 -84.08 40.26
C ILE A 341 32.94 -85.09 39.83
N GLY A 342 33.33 -86.36 39.76
CA GLY A 342 32.39 -87.41 39.43
C GLY A 342 32.91 -88.77 39.81
N PHE A 343 32.01 -89.73 39.70
CA PHE A 343 32.26 -91.12 39.98
C PHE A 343 31.91 -91.98 38.77
N SER A 344 32.62 -93.09 38.61
CA SER A 344 32.28 -94.17 37.69
C SER A 344 32.27 -95.46 38.50
N ALA A 345 31.19 -96.23 38.41
CA ALA A 345 31.02 -97.48 39.15
C ALA A 345 30.63 -98.61 38.21
N ARG A 346 31.26 -99.78 38.40
CA ARG A 346 30.94 -101.01 37.67
C ARG A 346 30.09 -101.89 38.58
N LEU A 347 28.82 -102.08 38.23
CA LEU A 347 27.85 -102.84 39.03
C LEU A 347 27.96 -104.35 38.75
N THR A 348 28.19 -104.71 37.49
CA THR A 348 28.52 -106.07 37.02
C THR A 348 29.57 -105.96 35.92
N ASP A 349 30.15 -107.07 35.46
CA ASP A 349 31.16 -107.05 34.40
C ASP A 349 30.69 -106.30 33.14
N ASN A 350 29.38 -106.34 32.90
CA ASN A 350 28.72 -105.79 31.73
C ASN A 350 28.01 -104.46 32.00
N LEU A 351 27.79 -104.04 33.25
CA LEU A 351 27.02 -102.83 33.59
C LEU A 351 27.87 -101.77 34.30
N LYS A 352 27.91 -100.56 33.73
CA LYS A 352 28.60 -99.39 34.29
C LYS A 352 27.64 -98.22 34.47
N ILE A 353 27.85 -97.44 35.52
CA ILE A 353 27.24 -96.13 35.70
C ILE A 353 28.34 -95.07 35.84
N LYS A 354 28.08 -93.87 35.33
CA LYS A 354 28.92 -92.70 35.54
C LYS A 354 28.03 -91.55 35.97
N GLY A 355 28.47 -90.77 36.95
CA GLY A 355 27.77 -89.59 37.43
C GLY A 355 28.77 -88.51 37.79
N GLY A 356 28.41 -87.25 37.61
CA GLY A 356 29.29 -86.15 38.00
C GLY A 356 28.60 -84.81 38.03
N ALA A 357 29.24 -83.88 38.72
CA ALA A 357 28.88 -82.49 38.79
C ALA A 357 30.10 -81.63 38.47
N SER A 358 29.90 -80.58 37.68
CA SER A 358 30.87 -79.54 37.42
C SER A 358 30.42 -78.21 37.99
N THR A 359 31.39 -77.38 38.35
CA THR A 359 31.19 -76.01 38.78
C THR A 359 32.14 -75.08 38.03
N SER A 360 31.69 -73.87 37.80
CA SER A 360 32.38 -72.83 37.06
C SER A 360 32.07 -71.46 37.68
N GLY A 361 32.74 -70.40 37.23
CA GLY A 361 32.46 -69.04 37.69
C GLY A 361 31.03 -68.53 37.41
N SER A 362 30.24 -69.23 36.58
CA SER A 362 28.88 -68.80 36.18
C SER A 362 27.77 -69.81 36.49
N GLY A 363 28.08 -70.96 37.10
CA GLY A 363 27.08 -71.98 37.45
C GLY A 363 27.63 -73.41 37.48
N SER A 364 26.72 -74.38 37.69
CA SER A 364 27.04 -75.81 37.80
C SER A 364 26.29 -76.65 36.77
N VAL A 365 26.91 -77.74 36.31
CA VAL A 365 26.31 -78.70 35.36
C VAL A 365 26.42 -80.09 35.96
N VAL A 366 25.34 -80.87 35.92
CA VAL A 366 25.34 -82.27 36.38
C VAL A 366 25.04 -83.21 35.23
N GLY A 367 25.60 -84.42 35.28
CA GLY A 367 25.35 -85.44 34.26
C GLY A 367 25.47 -86.83 34.85
N ALA A 368 24.66 -87.75 34.34
CA ALA A 368 24.75 -89.17 34.66
C ALA A 368 24.48 -90.01 33.41
N GLY A 369 25.08 -91.19 33.35
CA GLY A 369 24.95 -92.12 32.24
C GLY A 369 25.10 -93.56 32.70
N ILE A 370 24.54 -94.48 31.92
CA ILE A 370 24.61 -95.92 32.14
C ILE A 370 25.04 -96.59 30.84
N GLY A 371 25.90 -97.60 30.94
CA GLY A 371 26.40 -98.35 29.79
C GLY A 371 26.31 -99.84 30.07
N TYR A 372 25.80 -100.59 29.09
CA TYR A 372 25.80 -102.04 29.10
C TYR A 372 26.68 -102.56 27.96
N GLN A 373 27.62 -103.45 28.24
CA GLN A 373 28.55 -104.06 27.29
C GLN A 373 28.22 -105.55 27.16
N TRP A 374 28.24 -106.12 25.95
CA TRP A 374 27.98 -107.54 25.68
C TRP A 374 29.11 -108.16 24.89
#